data_AF-A0AAD9BRM5-F1
#
_entry.id   AF-A0AAD9BRM5-F1
#
_cell.length_a   1.000
_cell.length_b   1.000
_cell.length_c   1.000
_cell.angle_alpha   90.00
_cell.angle_beta   90.00
_cell.angle_gamma   90.00
#
_symmetry.space_group_name_H-M   'P 1'
#
loop_
_entity.id
_entity.type
_entity.pdbx_description
1 polymer ?
#
loop_
_entity_poly.entity_id
_entity_poly.type
_entity_poly.pdbx_seq_one_letter_code
_entity_poly.pdbx_strand_id
1 'polypeptide(L)'
;MDSGGAEGKTLQSPRVLERTHRSGPVRDAELPLTLIMKFLNHKDQQAVTAATRAAVDIRYKDQQVRFYSDLATGTHQLRKQFDPVRQPRDQTRGKPCWQNVDNP
;
A
#
# COMPACT_ATOMS: atom_id res chain seq x y z
N MET A 1 -5.91 -0.35 -33.86
CA MET A 1 -5.28 -0.96 -32.69
C MET A 1 -5.57 -0.03 -31.54
N ASP A 2 -6.59 -0.35 -30.77
CA ASP A 2 -7.14 0.54 -29.74
C ASP A 2 -6.47 0.16 -28.41
N SER A 3 -5.55 1.00 -27.94
CA SER A 3 -4.84 0.79 -26.69
C SER A 3 -5.63 1.44 -25.55
N GLY A 4 -6.52 0.67 -24.92
CA GLY A 4 -7.25 1.07 -23.72
C GLY A 4 -6.29 1.36 -22.57
N GLY A 5 -5.96 2.64 -22.38
CA GLY A 5 -5.19 3.15 -21.25
C GLY A 5 -6.06 3.13 -19.99
N ALA A 6 -5.60 2.44 -18.96
CA ALA A 6 -6.21 2.49 -17.63
C ALA A 6 -6.16 3.94 -17.13
N GLU A 7 -7.33 4.57 -17.04
CA GLU A 7 -7.48 5.92 -16.51
C GLU A 7 -7.08 5.93 -15.03
N GLY A 8 -5.82 6.29 -14.78
CA GLY A 8 -5.31 6.54 -13.45
C GLY A 8 -6.03 7.76 -12.89
N LYS A 9 -6.98 7.52 -11.96
CA LYS A 9 -7.70 8.57 -11.22
C LYS A 9 -6.71 9.64 -10.77
N THR A 10 -6.76 10.81 -11.42
CA THR A 10 -5.90 11.94 -11.10
C THR A 10 -6.15 12.36 -9.66
N LEU A 11 -5.11 12.37 -8.84
CA LEU A 11 -5.18 12.77 -7.44
C LEU A 11 -5.40 14.30 -7.40
N GLN A 12 -6.67 14.73 -7.31
CA GLN A 12 -7.17 16.10 -7.53
C GLN A 12 -6.64 17.18 -6.56
N SER A 13 -5.81 16.84 -5.57
CA SER A 13 -5.27 17.80 -4.60
C SER A 13 -3.79 17.54 -4.30
N PRO A 14 -2.99 18.60 -3.99
CA PRO A 14 -1.61 18.43 -3.55
C PRO A 14 -1.57 17.50 -2.34
N ARG A 15 -0.83 16.39 -2.45
CA ARG A 15 -0.63 15.46 -1.33
C ARG A 15 0.40 16.08 -0.40
N VAL A 16 -0.06 16.78 0.64
CA VAL A 16 0.82 17.43 1.62
C VAL A 16 1.28 16.40 2.65
N LEU A 17 2.61 16.27 2.78
CA LEU A 17 3.22 15.49 3.85
C LEU A 17 3.50 16.42 5.03
N GLU A 18 3.09 16.02 6.23
CA GLU A 18 3.44 16.71 7.47
C GLU A 18 4.90 16.42 7.85
N ARG A 19 5.30 15.15 7.75
CA ARG A 19 6.67 14.72 8.09
C ARG A 19 7.13 13.60 7.17
N THR A 20 8.44 13.50 6.98
CA THR A 20 9.07 12.35 6.33
C THR A 20 10.43 12.09 6.98
N HIS A 21 10.71 10.83 7.30
CA HIS A 21 12.00 10.42 7.86
C HIS A 21 12.35 8.99 7.46
N ARG A 22 13.63 8.63 7.58
CA ARG A 22 14.11 7.27 7.34
C ARG A 22 14.15 6.49 8.64
N SER A 23 13.81 5.20 8.58
CA SER A 23 13.82 4.30 9.73
C SER A 23 14.53 3.00 9.37
N GLY A 24 15.33 2.50 10.31
CA GLY A 24 16.09 1.26 10.18
C GLY A 24 17.48 1.37 10.81
N PRO A 25 18.12 0.23 11.13
CA PRO A 25 19.52 0.23 11.54
C PRO A 25 20.38 0.83 10.43
N VAL A 26 21.32 1.70 10.78
CA VAL A 26 22.40 2.10 9.87
C VAL A 26 23.36 0.92 9.78
N ARG A 27 22.98 -0.11 9.03
CA ARG A 27 23.81 -1.30 8.77
C ARG A 27 24.01 -1.35 7.27
N ASP A 28 25.22 -1.00 6.86
CA ASP A 28 25.73 -0.92 5.50
C ASP A 28 25.00 0.04 4.56
N ALA A 29 25.77 0.96 3.96
CA ALA A 29 25.29 2.02 3.07
C ALA A 29 24.68 1.49 1.74
N GLU A 30 24.63 0.17 1.56
CA GLU A 30 24.28 -0.48 0.30
C GLU A 30 22.78 -0.79 0.15
N LEU A 31 22.03 -0.87 1.26
CA LEU A 31 20.58 -1.12 1.22
C LEU A 31 19.77 0.15 1.49
N PRO A 32 18.71 0.43 0.70
CA PRO A 32 17.86 1.58 0.93
C PRO A 32 17.08 1.44 2.25
N LEU A 33 17.15 2.47 3.10
CA LEU A 33 16.38 2.56 4.34
C LEU A 33 14.89 2.78 4.04
N THR A 34 14.04 2.24 4.91
CA THR A 34 12.59 2.44 4.84
C THR A 34 12.24 3.92 5.05
N LEU A 35 11.38 4.45 4.18
CA LEU A 35 10.85 5.81 4.29
C LEU A 35 9.51 5.78 5.01
N ILE A 36 9.39 6.51 6.13
CA ILE A 36 8.13 6.71 6.85
C ILE A 36 7.59 8.09 6.48
N MET A 37 6.39 8.10 5.89
CA MET A 37 5.68 9.29 5.45
C MET A 37 4.44 9.51 6.33
N LYS A 38 4.33 10.69 6.95
CA LYS A 38 3.10 11.13 7.62
C LYS A 38 2.40 12.14 6.72
N PHE A 39 1.21 11.78 6.26
CA PHE A 39 0.35 12.70 5.52
C PHE A 39 -0.29 13.69 6.49
N LEU A 40 -0.47 14.93 6.04
CA LEU A 40 -1.18 15.94 6.81
C LEU A 40 -2.66 15.56 6.98
N ASN A 41 -3.29 15.05 5.91
CA ASN A 41 -4.68 14.61 5.92
C ASN A 41 -4.78 13.08 5.85
N HIS A 42 -5.65 12.50 6.68
CA HIS A 42 -5.93 11.06 6.63
C HIS A 42 -6.56 10.62 5.30
N LYS A 43 -7.39 11.46 4.67
CA LYS A 43 -7.98 11.18 3.35
C LYS A 43 -6.92 11.00 2.25
N ASP A 44 -5.84 11.77 2.32
CA ASP A 44 -4.72 11.66 1.37
C ASP A 44 -3.99 10.33 1.54
N GLN A 45 -3.75 9.93 2.80
CA GLN A 45 -3.13 8.64 3.12
C GLN A 45 -3.98 7.45 2.64
N GLN A 46 -5.30 7.52 2.83
CA GLN A 46 -6.23 6.50 2.32
C GLN A 46 -6.23 6.44 0.80
N ALA A 47 -6.26 7.60 0.12
CA ALA A 47 -6.22 7.66 -1.35
C ALA A 47 -4.93 7.06 -1.91
N VAL A 48 -3.78 7.37 -1.31
CA VAL A 48 -2.49 6.76 -1.69
C VAL A 48 -2.52 5.26 -1.45
N THR A 49 -2.99 4.81 -0.29
CA THR A 49 -3.09 3.37 0.02
C THR A 49 -3.98 2.63 -0.98
N ALA A 50 -5.12 3.21 -1.37
CA ALA A 50 -6.03 2.64 -2.35
C ALA A 50 -5.37 2.58 -3.74
N ALA A 51 -4.70 3.65 -4.16
CA ALA A 51 -3.97 3.68 -5.43
C ALA A 51 -2.84 2.65 -5.47
N THR A 52 -2.07 2.51 -4.39
CA THR A 52 -1.01 1.49 -4.28
C THR A 52 -1.58 0.08 -4.42
N ARG A 53 -2.71 -0.22 -3.74
CA ARG A 53 -3.33 -1.56 -3.82
C ARG A 53 -3.89 -1.88 -5.20
N ALA A 54 -4.35 -0.86 -5.92
CA ALA A 54 -4.84 -1.02 -7.30
C ALA A 54 -3.70 -1.16 -8.32
N ALA A 55 -2.53 -0.60 -8.02
CA ALA A 55 -1.36 -0.69 -8.87
C ALA A 55 -0.67 -2.06 -8.72
N VAL A 56 -0.46 -2.75 -9.85
CA VAL A 56 0.27 -4.02 -9.88
C VAL A 56 1.78 -3.80 -9.71
N ASP A 57 2.31 -2.70 -10.26
CA ASP A 57 3.72 -2.37 -10.19
C ASP A 57 3.91 -0.87 -9.98
N ILE A 58 4.74 -0.50 -9.00
CA ILE A 58 5.03 0.88 -8.65
C ILE A 58 6.54 1.05 -8.71
N ARG A 59 7.00 2.01 -9.51
CA ARG A 59 8.42 2.24 -9.77
C ARG A 59 8.84 3.67 -9.44
N TYR A 60 10.06 3.81 -8.96
CA TYR A 60 10.75 5.09 -8.82
C TYR A 60 12.13 4.95 -9.47
N LYS A 61 12.42 5.74 -10.51
CA LYS A 61 13.67 5.64 -11.28
C LYS A 61 14.00 4.19 -11.68
N ASP A 62 13.02 3.51 -12.25
CA ASP A 62 13.06 2.09 -12.66
C ASP A 62 13.26 1.07 -11.53
N GLN A 63 13.32 1.50 -10.27
CA GLN A 63 13.37 0.61 -9.12
C GLN A 63 11.96 0.32 -8.62
N GLN A 64 11.63 -0.95 -8.43
CA GLN A 64 10.36 -1.34 -7.83
C GLN A 64 10.31 -0.89 -6.37
N VAL A 65 9.23 -0.20 -6.00
CA VAL A 65 8.98 0.25 -4.63
C VAL A 65 7.66 -0.31 -4.12
N ARG A 66 7.60 -0.54 -2.81
CA ARG A 66 6.40 -1.06 -2.15
C ARG A 66 5.98 -0.12 -1.04
N PHE A 67 4.67 0.08 -0.93
CA PHE A 67 4.08 0.86 0.15
C PHE A 67 3.33 -0.07 1.09
N TYR A 68 3.54 0.11 2.37
CA TYR A 68 2.84 -0.62 3.43
C TYR A 68 2.22 0.38 4.40
N SER A 69 1.11 0.00 5.02
CA SER A 69 0.54 0.78 6.12
C SER A 69 1.41 0.67 7.36
N ASP A 70 1.76 1.81 7.96
CA ASP A 70 2.40 1.85 9.28
C ASP A 70 1.36 1.49 10.35
N LEU A 71 1.57 0.36 11.02
CA LEU A 71 0.66 -0.17 12.04
C LEU A 71 1.46 -0.55 13.28
N ALA A 72 0.79 -0.51 14.43
CA ALA A 72 1.39 -1.00 15.66
C ALA A 72 1.79 -2.48 15.54
N THR A 73 2.88 -2.86 16.21
CA THR A 73 3.40 -4.23 16.23
C THR A 73 2.34 -5.26 16.62
N GLY A 74 1.49 -4.95 17.60
CA GLY A 74 0.39 -5.83 18.00
C GLY A 74 -0.61 -6.08 16.87
N THR A 75 -0.93 -5.05 16.07
CA THR A 75 -1.79 -5.20 14.89
C THR A 75 -1.14 -6.05 13.80
N HIS A 76 0.18 -5.91 13.60
CA HIS A 76 0.92 -6.78 12.68
C HIS A 76 0.88 -8.24 13.12
N GLN A 77 1.09 -8.51 14.41
CA GLN A 77 1.03 -9.87 14.96
C GLN A 77 -0.36 -10.48 14.80
N LEU A 78 -1.42 -9.73 15.12
CA LEU A 78 -2.80 -10.17 14.93
C LEU A 78 -3.08 -10.47 13.46
N ARG A 79 -2.67 -9.60 12.53
CA ARG A 79 -2.84 -9.85 11.08
C ARG A 79 -2.15 -11.14 10.64
N LYS A 80 -0.93 -11.39 11.13
CA LYS A 80 -0.14 -12.58 10.80
C LYS A 80 -0.83 -13.87 11.21
N GLN A 81 -1.60 -13.86 12.30
CA GLN A 81 -2.38 -15.04 12.73
C GLN A 81 -3.46 -15.44 11.71
N PHE A 82 -3.94 -14.50 10.90
CA PHE A 82 -4.93 -14.76 9.85
C PHE A 82 -4.30 -15.09 8.48
N ASP A 83 -2.97 -15.04 8.34
CA ASP A 83 -2.30 -15.37 7.08
C ASP A 83 -2.64 -16.78 6.56
N PRO A 84 -2.72 -17.84 7.39
CA PRO A 84 -3.10 -19.18 6.93
C PRO A 84 -4.49 -19.25 6.28
N VAL A 85 -5.44 -18.41 6.75
CA VAL A 85 -6.81 -18.34 6.19
C VAL A 85 -6.85 -17.45 4.94
N ARG A 86 -5.90 -16.51 4.82
CA ARG A 86 -5.76 -15.58 3.68
C ARG A 86 -4.96 -16.15 2.53
N GLN A 87 -4.27 -17.27 2.72
CA GLN A 87 -3.68 -18.00 1.60
C GLN A 87 -4.79 -18.27 0.58
N PRO A 88 -4.61 -17.86 -0.68
CA PRO A 88 -5.55 -18.24 -1.71
C PRO A 88 -5.66 -19.76 -1.69
N ARG A 89 -6.85 -20.29 -1.41
CA ARG A 89 -7.24 -21.58 -1.97
C ARG A 89 -7.26 -21.36 -3.47
N ASP A 90 -6.12 -21.56 -4.11
CA ASP A 90 -5.99 -21.44 -5.55
C ASP A 90 -6.64 -22.65 -6.19
N GLN A 91 -7.97 -22.67 -6.16
CA GLN A 91 -8.81 -23.26 -7.19
C GLN A 91 -10.26 -22.84 -6.90
N THR A 92 -10.91 -22.25 -7.90
CA THR A 92 -12.33 -21.85 -7.94
C THR A 92 -12.73 -20.54 -7.24
N ARG A 93 -12.67 -19.47 -8.04
CA ARG A 93 -13.62 -18.33 -8.11
C ARG A 93 -14.46 -18.07 -6.85
N GLY A 94 -14.00 -17.15 -6.01
CA GLY A 94 -14.85 -16.47 -5.04
C GLY A 94 -14.09 -15.30 -4.43
N LYS A 95 -14.63 -14.08 -4.55
CA LYS A 95 -14.07 -12.92 -3.85
C LYS A 95 -14.07 -13.22 -2.33
N PRO A 96 -13.03 -12.85 -1.58
CA PRO A 96 -13.00 -13.09 -0.15
C PRO A 96 -14.14 -12.32 0.54
N CYS A 97 -14.89 -12.98 1.42
CA CYS A 97 -16.10 -12.46 2.07
C CYS A 97 -15.87 -11.15 2.86
N TRP A 98 -14.62 -10.87 3.27
CA TRP A 98 -14.24 -9.69 4.03
C TRP A 98 -14.12 -8.40 3.21
N GLN A 99 -14.35 -8.44 1.89
CA GLN A 99 -14.37 -7.26 1.02
C GLN A 99 -15.76 -6.58 0.92
N ASN A 100 -16.77 -7.03 1.67
CA ASN A 100 -18.12 -6.47 1.66
C ASN A 100 -18.43 -5.65 2.92
N VAL A 101 -17.57 -4.70 3.27
CA VAL A 101 -17.92 -3.67 4.26
C VAL A 101 -17.64 -2.34 3.59
N ASP A 102 -18.69 -1.77 3.00
CA ASP A 102 -18.95 -0.34 2.78
C ASP A 102 -19.86 -0.16 1.56
N ASN A 103 -21.18 -0.18 1.77
CA ASN A 103 -22.09 0.78 1.15
C ASN A 103 -23.45 0.78 1.87
N PRO A 104 -23.90 1.86 2.54
CA PRO A 104 -25.33 2.17 2.60
C PRO A 104 -25.87 2.52 1.20
#